data_AF-A0A350R8Z1-F1
#
_entry.id   AF-A0A350R8Z1-F1
#
_cell.length_a   1.000
_cell.length_b   1.000
_cell.length_c   1.000
_cell.angle_alpha   90.00
_cell.angle_beta   90.00
_cell.angle_gamma   90.00
#
_symmetry.space_group_name_H-M   'P 1'
#
loop_
_entity.id
_entity.type
_entity.pdbx_description
1 polymer ?
#
loop_
_entity_poly.entity_id
_entity_poly.type
_entity_poly.pdbx_seq_one_letter_code
_entity_poly.pdbx_strand_id
1 'polypeptide(L)'
;MKLSWLRLIIQVGLIITFFFPMMHQKDVEEVVFTGFDAITQGDYLIIGNIVIGLIFLGVIIHFVGIMVEMIQKKPTIKWIEGINMIVNITAILSLVMFTFLGTFLEFLGFVYVSLLILSTYLRYVDQKNLEK
;
A
#
# COMPACT_ATOMS: atom_id res chain seq x y z
N MET A 1 8.34 21.74 -0.78
CA MET A 1 7.02 21.08 -0.88
C MET A 1 6.66 20.57 0.51
N LYS A 2 5.45 20.83 1.06
CA LYS A 2 5.09 20.27 2.38
C LYS A 2 5.12 18.74 2.29
N LEU A 3 5.68 18.05 3.28
CA LEU A 3 5.82 16.60 3.33
C LEU A 3 4.49 15.86 3.05
N SER A 4 3.37 16.45 3.46
CA SER A 4 2.01 15.98 3.18
C SER A 4 1.70 15.82 1.67
N TRP A 5 2.17 16.73 0.81
CA TRP A 5 1.95 16.61 -0.63
C TRP A 5 2.75 15.48 -1.26
N LEU A 6 3.99 15.26 -0.80
CA LEU A 6 4.80 14.15 -1.25
C LEU A 6 4.17 12.81 -0.86
N ARG A 7 3.69 12.71 0.40
CA ARG A 7 2.93 11.55 0.89
C ARG A 7 1.69 11.30 0.03
N LEU A 8 0.94 12.35 -0.32
CA LEU A 8 -0.24 12.22 -1.17
C LEU A 8 0.11 11.70 -2.58
N ILE A 9 1.16 12.24 -3.22
CA ILE A 9 1.61 11.78 -4.55
C ILE A 9 1.99 10.30 -4.52
N ILE A 10 2.75 9.88 -3.51
CA ILE A 10 3.12 8.46 -3.35
C ILE A 10 1.89 7.59 -3.16
N GLN A 11 0.93 8.05 -2.35
CA GLN A 11 -0.28 7.28 -2.10
C GLN A 11 -1.17 7.15 -3.34
N VAL A 12 -1.27 8.20 -4.15
CA VAL A 12 -1.91 8.14 -5.48
C VAL A 12 -1.16 7.16 -6.38
N GLY A 13 0.17 7.21 -6.39
CA GLY A 13 1.00 6.26 -7.13
C GLY A 13 0.73 4.80 -6.73
N LEU A 14 0.60 4.52 -5.43
CA LEU A 14 0.23 3.20 -4.92
C LEU A 14 -1.13 2.74 -5.42
N ILE A 15 -2.15 3.60 -5.35
CA ILE A 15 -3.49 3.27 -5.85
C ILE A 15 -3.44 2.99 -7.36
N ILE A 16 -2.77 3.84 -8.13
CA ILE A 16 -2.67 3.71 -9.59
C ILE A 16 -1.95 2.42 -9.96
N THR A 17 -0.78 2.16 -9.39
CA THR A 17 0.04 0.96 -9.69
C THR A 17 -0.73 -0.34 -9.44
N PHE A 18 -1.68 -0.34 -8.51
CA PHE A 18 -2.54 -1.48 -8.23
C PHE A 18 -3.42 -1.93 -9.43
N PHE A 19 -3.74 -1.01 -10.34
CA PHE A 19 -4.52 -1.27 -11.55
C PHE A 19 -3.65 -1.61 -12.77
N PHE A 20 -2.34 -1.71 -12.60
CA PHE A 20 -1.42 -2.15 -13.64
C PHE A 20 -0.93 -3.57 -13.40
N PRO A 21 -0.45 -4.26 -14.46
CA PRO A 21 0.10 -5.61 -14.33
C PRO A 21 1.24 -5.64 -13.31
N MET A 22 1.03 -6.32 -12.18
CA MET A 22 1.99 -6.35 -11.07
C MET A 22 2.37 -7.77 -10.64
N MET A 23 1.68 -8.78 -11.16
CA MET A 23 1.93 -10.18 -10.88
C MET A 23 1.73 -11.03 -12.13
N HIS A 24 2.43 -12.17 -12.19
CA HIS A 24 2.23 -13.21 -13.19
C HIS A 24 2.01 -14.57 -12.54
N GLN A 25 1.37 -15.47 -13.26
CA GLN A 25 1.26 -16.88 -12.90
C GLN A 25 1.60 -17.72 -14.13
N LYS A 26 2.48 -18.70 -13.94
CA LYS A 26 2.82 -19.68 -14.96
C LYS A 26 2.06 -20.96 -14.67
N ASP A 27 1.02 -21.21 -15.45
CA ASP A 27 0.33 -22.51 -15.45
C ASP A 27 0.59 -23.23 -16.79
N VAL A 28 0.06 -22.71 -17.90
CA VAL A 28 0.33 -23.20 -19.28
C VAL A 28 0.75 -22.07 -20.24
N GLU A 29 0.16 -20.88 -20.09
CA GLU A 29 0.64 -19.61 -20.64
C GLU A 29 0.94 -18.64 -19.49
N GLU A 30 1.84 -17.68 -19.72
CA GLU A 30 2.14 -16.64 -18.76
C GLU A 30 1.00 -15.62 -18.74
N VAL A 31 0.16 -15.72 -17.71
CA VAL A 31 -0.93 -14.77 -17.50
C VAL A 31 -0.44 -13.69 -16.54
N VAL A 32 -0.47 -12.44 -16.99
CA VAL A 32 -0.13 -11.27 -16.18
C VAL A 32 -1.41 -10.59 -15.74
N PHE A 33 -1.49 -10.23 -14.47
CA PHE A 33 -2.69 -9.68 -13.85
C PHE A 33 -2.38 -8.49 -12.95
N THR A 34 -3.40 -7.67 -12.74
CA THR A 34 -3.34 -6.51 -11.85
C THR A 34 -3.55 -6.92 -10.39
N GLY A 35 -3.27 -6.02 -9.44
CA GLY A 35 -3.63 -6.23 -8.05
C GLY A 35 -5.14 -6.34 -7.85
N PHE A 36 -5.91 -5.63 -8.68
CA PHE A 36 -7.37 -5.66 -8.65
C PHE A 36 -7.93 -7.01 -9.14
N ASP A 37 -7.36 -7.55 -10.22
CA ASP A 37 -7.73 -8.88 -10.72
C ASP A 37 -7.44 -9.95 -9.66
N ALA A 38 -6.30 -9.85 -8.97
CA ALA A 38 -5.95 -10.78 -7.89
C ALA A 38 -6.93 -10.73 -6.69
N ILE A 39 -7.68 -9.66 -6.49
CA ILE A 39 -8.72 -9.62 -5.44
C ILE A 39 -10.03 -10.21 -5.96
N THR A 40 -10.38 -9.94 -7.22
CA THR A 40 -11.73 -10.17 -7.76
C THR A 40 -11.88 -11.51 -8.47
N GLN A 41 -10.80 -12.01 -9.06
CA GLN A 41 -10.75 -13.30 -9.73
C GLN A 41 -10.25 -14.33 -8.71
N GLY A 42 -11.13 -15.22 -8.28
CA GLY A 42 -10.86 -16.24 -7.24
C GLY A 42 -9.89 -17.35 -7.67
N ASP A 43 -9.23 -17.19 -8.82
CA ASP A 43 -8.41 -18.22 -9.47
C ASP A 43 -6.97 -18.22 -8.95
N TYR A 44 -6.56 -17.18 -8.22
CA TYR A 44 -5.25 -17.09 -7.58
C TYR A 44 -5.27 -17.65 -6.15
N LEU A 45 -4.10 -18.02 -5.63
CA LEU A 45 -3.89 -18.54 -4.26
C LEU A 45 -4.77 -17.78 -3.25
N ILE A 46 -5.80 -18.43 -2.70
CA ILE A 46 -6.84 -17.79 -1.86
C ILE A 46 -6.24 -16.90 -0.76
N ILE A 47 -5.13 -17.35 -0.15
CA ILE A 47 -4.42 -16.60 0.89
C ILE A 47 -3.78 -15.32 0.32
N GLY A 48 -3.21 -15.38 -0.89
CA GLY A 48 -2.66 -14.23 -1.60
C GLY A 48 -3.71 -13.16 -1.86
N ASN A 49 -4.89 -13.55 -2.36
CA ASN A 49 -5.99 -12.62 -2.68
C ASN A 49 -6.43 -11.82 -1.45
N ILE A 50 -6.57 -12.50 -0.30
CA ILE A 50 -6.95 -11.88 0.96
C ILE A 50 -5.87 -10.88 1.40
N VAL A 51 -4.60 -11.27 1.38
CA VAL A 51 -3.48 -10.39 1.78
C VAL A 51 -3.44 -9.15 0.87
N ILE A 52 -3.53 -9.34 -0.44
CA ILE A 52 -3.54 -8.26 -1.43
C ILE A 52 -4.74 -7.31 -1.19
N GLY A 53 -5.93 -7.86 -0.91
CA GLY A 53 -7.13 -7.09 -0.56
C GLY A 53 -6.97 -6.26 0.70
N LEU A 54 -6.37 -6.83 1.75
CA LEU A 54 -6.09 -6.10 2.99
C LEU A 54 -5.06 -4.98 2.78
N ILE A 55 -4.03 -5.22 1.96
CA ILE A 55 -3.05 -4.18 1.61
C ILE A 55 -3.75 -3.04 0.87
N PHE A 56 -4.57 -3.36 -0.14
CA PHE A 56 -5.30 -2.34 -0.91
C PHE A 56 -6.22 -1.52 -0.02
N LEU A 57 -6.97 -2.16 0.88
CA LEU A 57 -7.81 -1.48 1.86
C LEU A 57 -6.98 -0.55 2.76
N GLY A 58 -5.84 -1.01 3.25
CA GLY A 58 -4.92 -0.21 4.04
C GLY A 58 -4.40 1.01 3.30
N VAL A 59 -4.05 0.86 2.01
CA VAL A 59 -3.65 1.96 1.12
C VAL A 59 -4.78 2.99 0.96
N ILE A 60 -6.03 2.55 0.77
CA ILE A 60 -7.19 3.45 0.67
C ILE A 60 -7.43 4.19 1.99
N ILE A 61 -7.38 3.50 3.13
CA ILE A 61 -7.56 4.15 4.44
C ILE A 61 -6.45 5.16 4.70
N HIS A 62 -5.20 4.84 4.37
CA HIS A 62 -4.08 5.77 4.52
C HIS A 62 -4.21 7.00 3.60
N PHE A 63 -4.70 6.82 2.38
CA PHE A 63 -5.03 7.92 1.48
C PHE A 63 -6.07 8.85 2.08
N VAL A 64 -7.18 8.30 2.58
CA VAL A 64 -8.21 9.08 3.29
C VAL A 64 -7.61 9.78 4.52
N GLY A 65 -6.75 9.09 5.27
CA GLY A 65 -6.02 9.65 6.41
C GLY A 65 -5.22 10.90 6.05
N ILE A 66 -4.45 10.87 4.95
CA ILE A 66 -3.70 12.03 4.45
C ILE A 66 -4.66 13.17 4.09
N MET A 67 -5.75 12.88 3.37
CA MET A 67 -6.72 13.90 2.97
C MET A 67 -7.37 14.57 4.19
N VAL A 68 -7.75 13.80 5.20
CA VAL A 68 -8.31 14.32 6.45
C VAL A 68 -7.29 15.19 7.18
N GLU A 69 -6.02 14.77 7.30
CA GLU A 69 -4.94 15.55 7.92
C GLU A 69 -4.67 16.87 7.20
N MET A 70 -4.82 16.90 5.87
CA MET A 70 -4.64 18.13 5.10
C MET A 70 -5.77 19.14 5.33
N ILE A 71 -7.00 18.67 5.61
CA ILE A 71 -8.17 19.51 5.88
C ILE A 71 -8.20 19.91 7.36
N GLN A 72 -8.00 18.94 8.26
CA GLN A 72 -8.00 19.15 9.71
C GLN A 72 -6.61 19.54 10.18
N LYS A 73 -6.43 20.82 10.51
CA LYS A 73 -5.14 21.37 10.99
C LYS A 73 -4.62 20.73 12.29
N LYS A 74 -5.47 20.08 13.09
CA LYS A 74 -5.13 19.44 14.38
C LYS A 74 -5.94 18.14 14.57
N PRO A 75 -5.54 17.02 13.95
CA PRO A 75 -6.19 15.74 14.16
C PRO A 75 -6.03 15.27 15.61
N THR A 76 -6.98 14.46 16.09
CA THR A 76 -6.91 13.90 17.45
C THR A 76 -5.79 12.86 17.57
N ILE A 77 -5.24 12.68 18.77
CA ILE A 77 -4.18 11.68 19.03
C ILE A 77 -4.65 10.27 18.63
N LYS A 78 -5.88 9.89 18.99
CA LYS A 78 -6.48 8.59 18.63
C LYS A 78 -6.56 8.38 17.12
N TRP A 79 -6.87 9.43 16.36
CA TRP A 79 -6.88 9.36 14.90
C TRP A 79 -5.48 9.09 14.34
N ILE A 80 -4.48 9.84 14.82
CA ILE A 80 -3.08 9.67 14.41
C ILE A 80 -2.60 8.24 14.69
N GLU A 81 -2.82 7.75 15.91
CA GLU A 81 -2.48 6.39 16.34
C GLU A 81 -3.14 5.32 15.46
N GLY A 82 -4.45 5.48 15.19
CA GLY A 82 -5.20 4.57 14.33
C GLY A 82 -4.64 4.50 12.92
N ILE A 83 -4.36 5.65 12.29
CA ILE A 83 -3.76 5.68 10.95
C ILE A 83 -2.36 5.04 10.97
N ASN A 84 -1.54 5.29 11.99
CA ASN A 84 -0.21 4.67 12.07
C ASN A 84 -0.26 3.16 12.17
N MET A 85 -1.19 2.64 13.00
CA MET A 85 -1.41 1.21 13.13
C MET A 85 -1.76 0.60 11.76
N ILE A 86 -2.67 1.24 11.01
CA ILE A 86 -3.07 0.78 9.68
C ILE A 86 -1.89 0.80 8.71
N VAL A 87 -1.10 1.88 8.67
CA VAL A 87 0.08 1.99 7.80
C VAL A 87 1.10 0.89 8.13
N ASN A 88 1.38 0.66 9.41
CA ASN A 88 2.33 -0.37 9.84
C ASN A 88 1.84 -1.78 9.50
N ILE A 89 0.56 -2.08 9.73
CA ILE A 89 -0.03 -3.37 9.33
C ILE A 89 0.06 -3.54 7.81
N THR A 90 -0.26 -2.51 7.04
CA THR A 90 -0.18 -2.52 5.58
C THR A 90 1.26 -2.81 5.11
N ALA A 91 2.25 -2.17 5.74
CA ALA A 91 3.66 -2.41 5.44
C ALA A 91 4.09 -3.86 5.77
N ILE A 92 3.68 -4.38 6.93
CA ILE A 92 3.97 -5.78 7.32
C ILE A 92 3.34 -6.75 6.32
N LEU A 93 2.05 -6.57 5.98
CA LEU A 93 1.37 -7.40 4.99
C LEU A 93 2.05 -7.34 3.62
N SER A 94 2.58 -6.18 3.25
CA SER A 94 3.29 -6.00 1.97
C SER A 94 4.64 -6.73 1.95
N LEU A 95 5.35 -6.78 3.08
CA LEU A 95 6.58 -7.57 3.22
C LEU A 95 6.28 -9.08 3.24
N VAL A 96 5.16 -9.48 3.84
CA VAL A 96 4.65 -10.86 3.79
C VAL A 96 4.34 -11.24 2.34
N MET A 97 3.57 -10.40 1.63
CA MET A 97 3.26 -10.56 0.21
C MET A 97 4.54 -10.68 -0.63
N PHE A 98 5.52 -9.80 -0.41
CA PHE A 98 6.81 -9.86 -1.09
C PHE A 98 7.56 -11.18 -0.83
N THR A 99 7.52 -11.68 0.40
CA THR A 99 8.22 -12.91 0.78
C THR A 99 7.58 -14.16 0.18
N PHE A 100 6.25 -14.25 0.20
CA PHE A 100 5.52 -15.43 -0.27
C PHE A 100 5.18 -15.39 -1.76
N LEU A 101 5.00 -14.20 -2.33
CA LEU A 101 4.60 -14.00 -3.72
C LEU A 101 5.70 -13.39 -4.57
N GLY A 102 6.91 -13.17 -4.03
CA GLY A 102 8.00 -12.48 -4.73
C GLY A 102 8.41 -13.08 -6.06
N THR A 103 8.29 -14.40 -6.22
CA THR A 103 8.54 -15.11 -7.48
C THR A 103 7.47 -14.87 -8.55
N PHE A 104 6.28 -14.45 -8.13
CA PHE A 104 5.14 -14.12 -8.97
C PHE A 104 5.02 -12.60 -9.21
N LEU A 105 5.88 -11.77 -8.60
CA LEU A 105 5.84 -10.32 -8.78
C LEU A 105 6.50 -9.92 -10.10
N GLU A 106 5.81 -9.05 -10.83
CA GLU A 106 6.39 -8.29 -11.93
C GLU A 106 7.18 -7.08 -11.42
N PHE A 107 7.92 -6.42 -12.31
CA PHE A 107 8.65 -5.20 -11.99
C PHE A 107 7.78 -4.15 -11.26
N LEU A 108 6.52 -3.96 -11.69
CA LEU A 108 5.60 -3.03 -11.02
C LEU A 108 5.18 -3.50 -9.62
N GLY A 109 5.16 -4.81 -9.35
CA GLY A 109 4.97 -5.36 -8.01
C GLY A 109 6.12 -4.97 -7.07
N PHE A 110 7.36 -5.00 -7.54
CA PHE A 110 8.52 -4.51 -6.78
C PHE A 110 8.45 -2.99 -6.54
N VAL A 111 8.04 -2.22 -7.55
CA VAL A 111 7.82 -0.77 -7.42
C VAL A 111 6.73 -0.50 -6.37
N TYR A 112 5.63 -1.23 -6.40
CA TYR A 112 4.52 -1.10 -5.44
C TYR A 112 5.00 -1.32 -3.99
N VAL A 113 5.72 -2.42 -3.73
CA VAL A 113 6.28 -2.70 -2.39
C VAL A 113 7.27 -1.60 -1.96
N SER A 114 8.11 -1.13 -2.87
CA SER A 114 9.08 -0.05 -2.59
C SER A 114 8.38 1.27 -2.24
N LEU A 115 7.31 1.62 -2.96
CA LEU A 115 6.50 2.80 -2.68
C LEU A 115 5.78 2.70 -1.33
N LEU A 116 5.35 1.52 -0.92
CA LEU A 116 4.73 1.27 0.39
C LEU A 116 5.73 1.48 1.55
N ILE A 117 6.94 0.95 1.39
CA ILE A 117 8.02 1.16 2.36
C ILE A 117 8.35 2.65 2.45
N LEU A 118 8.47 3.33 1.31
CA LEU A 118 8.70 4.77 1.26
C LEU A 118 7.55 5.56 1.92
N SER A 119 6.30 5.20 1.65
CA SER A 119 5.12 5.84 2.26
C SER A 119 5.13 5.72 3.79
N THR A 120 5.48 4.53 4.29
CA THR A 120 5.63 4.25 5.73
C THR A 120 6.78 5.05 6.34
N TYR A 121 7.93 5.11 5.66
CA TYR A 121 9.07 5.91 6.11
C TYR A 121 8.73 7.40 6.19
N LEU A 122 8.09 7.97 5.16
CA LEU A 122 7.71 9.38 5.15
C LEU A 122 6.70 9.71 6.25
N ARG A 123 5.78 8.77 6.57
CA ARG A 123 4.88 8.92 7.72
C ARG A 123 5.68 9.01 9.03
N TYR A 124 6.62 8.09 9.24
CA TYR A 124 7.46 8.12 10.44
C TYR A 124 8.25 9.43 10.58
N VAL A 125 8.83 9.93 9.49
CA VAL A 125 9.56 11.22 9.48
C VAL A 125 8.65 12.40 9.84
N ASP A 126 7.42 12.43 9.30
CA ASP A 126 6.44 13.48 9.58
C ASP A 126 6.08 13.53 11.08
N GLN A 127 5.84 12.37 11.68
CA GLN A 127 5.53 12.27 13.11
C GLN A 127 6.68 12.75 13.99
N LYS A 128 7.90 12.33 13.69
CA LYS A 128 9.09 12.76 14.42
C LYS A 128 9.30 14.27 14.36
N ASN A 129 8.84 14.93 13.30
CA ASN A 129 8.91 16.39 13.18
C ASN A 129 7.81 17.11 13.97
N LEU A 130 6.69 16.44 14.30
CA LEU A 130 5.61 16.98 15.13
C LEU A 130 5.89 16.88 16.63
N GLU A 131 6.79 15.98 17.04
CA GLU A 131 7.21 15.78 18.44
C GLU A 131 8.33 16.74 18.89
N LYS A 132 8.88 17.56 17.98
CA LYS A 132 9.92 18.56 18.26
C LYS A 132 9.31 19.96 18.36
#